data_AF-A0A935R7V9-F1
#
_entry.id   AF-A0A935R7V9-F1
#
_cell.length_a   1.000
_cell.length_b   1.000
_cell.length_c   1.000
_cell.angle_alpha   90.00
_cell.angle_beta   90.00
_cell.angle_gamma   90.00
#
_symmetry.space_group_name_H-M   'P 1'
#
loop_
_entity.id
_entity.type
_entity.pdbx_description
1 polymer ?
#
loop_
_entity_poly.entity_id
_entity_poly.type
_entity_poly.pdbx_seq_one_letter_code
_entity_poly.pdbx_strand_id
1 'polypeptide(L)'
;MRVTIRADASVAIGSGHVMRCLTLARALRDRGDYVEFASRRLAGNLCDFIASRGFRLIALPDSVLEGGVVSKPLPGAMAVDWERDADETWHAVNAVQDWLIVDHYGLDADWERRMRGCAKRILVIDDLANRPHDCEILLDQNYYPSPQDRYDGKVPPSCQLLLGPQFVLLTPQFEKEASSPRSRDGRIRRVLVFFGGSDPTCETQKALDAIKYWTGPMSILMSSLAPEIRRKS
;
A
#
# COMPACT_ATOMS: atom_id res chain seq x y z
N MET A 1 -14.54 -15.07 -8.39
CA MET A 1 -13.11 -15.43 -8.60
C MET A 1 -12.43 -15.62 -7.24
N ARG A 2 -11.29 -16.30 -7.21
CA ARG A 2 -10.40 -16.36 -6.04
C ARG A 2 -9.24 -15.41 -6.25
N VAL A 3 -9.07 -14.48 -5.31
CA VAL A 3 -8.07 -13.42 -5.38
C VAL A 3 -7.23 -13.41 -4.11
N THR A 4 -5.91 -13.47 -4.27
CA THR A 4 -4.97 -13.21 -3.18
C THR A 4 -4.35 -11.84 -3.37
N ILE A 5 -4.27 -11.07 -2.29
CA ILE A 5 -3.57 -9.78 -2.26
C ILE A 5 -2.31 -9.91 -1.41
N ARG A 6 -1.13 -9.75 -2.02
CA ARG A 6 0.17 -9.66 -1.34
C ARG A 6 0.50 -8.19 -1.08
N ALA A 7 0.35 -7.76 0.17
CA ALA A 7 0.69 -6.40 0.60
C ALA A 7 1.11 -6.40 2.08
N ASP A 8 2.06 -5.55 2.43
CA ASP A 8 2.52 -5.38 3.81
C ASP A 8 2.28 -3.97 4.33
N ALA A 9 2.18 -3.89 5.66
CA ALA A 9 2.26 -2.65 6.40
C ALA A 9 3.22 -2.85 7.57
N SER A 10 3.89 -1.79 7.97
CA SER A 10 4.74 -1.76 9.15
C SER A 10 4.99 -0.31 9.56
N VAL A 11 5.69 -0.09 10.68
CA VAL A 11 6.16 1.25 11.04
C VAL A 11 7.04 1.85 9.93
N ALA A 12 7.89 1.02 9.30
CA ALA A 12 8.83 1.45 8.26
C ALA A 12 8.19 1.62 6.88
N ILE A 13 7.26 0.73 6.50
CA ILE A 13 6.56 0.74 5.21
C ILE A 13 5.41 1.75 5.20
N GLY A 14 4.82 2.01 6.38
CA GLY A 14 3.57 2.74 6.50
C GLY A 14 2.35 1.85 6.21
N SER A 15 1.17 2.46 6.18
CA SER A 15 -0.11 1.76 6.01
C SER A 15 -0.67 1.82 4.58
N GLY A 16 -0.03 2.57 3.69
CA GLY A 16 -0.58 2.93 2.36
C GLY A 16 -1.02 1.72 1.54
N HIS A 17 -0.13 0.73 1.37
CA HIS A 17 -0.38 -0.48 0.59
C HIS A 17 -1.62 -1.23 1.08
N VAL A 18 -1.65 -1.61 2.36
CA VAL A 18 -2.79 -2.32 2.95
C VAL A 18 -4.08 -1.50 2.83
N MET A 19 -4.05 -0.19 3.06
CA MET A 19 -5.26 0.65 3.03
C MET A 19 -5.87 0.74 1.62
N ARG A 20 -5.05 0.93 0.57
CA ARG A 20 -5.56 0.96 -0.82
C ARG A 20 -5.98 -0.43 -1.29
N CYS A 21 -5.23 -1.47 -0.95
CA CYS A 21 -5.62 -2.85 -1.20
C CYS A 21 -6.94 -3.22 -0.53
N LEU A 22 -7.22 -2.76 0.69
CA LEU A 22 -8.51 -2.96 1.35
C LEU A 22 -9.67 -2.29 0.60
N THR A 23 -9.44 -1.17 -0.09
CA THR A 23 -10.44 -0.54 -0.97
C THR A 23 -10.75 -1.45 -2.15
N LEU A 24 -9.72 -1.92 -2.86
CA LEU A 24 -9.88 -2.84 -3.98
C LEU A 24 -10.53 -4.17 -3.55
N ALA A 25 -10.10 -4.73 -2.41
CA ALA A 25 -10.63 -5.96 -1.84
C ALA A 25 -12.13 -5.86 -1.52
N ARG A 26 -12.59 -4.70 -1.01
CA ARG A 26 -14.02 -4.46 -0.78
C ARG A 26 -14.79 -4.46 -2.09
N ALA A 27 -14.33 -3.73 -3.10
CA ALA A 27 -14.98 -3.68 -4.41
C ALA A 27 -15.06 -5.08 -5.07
N LEU A 28 -14.02 -5.89 -4.95
CA LEU A 28 -14.02 -7.29 -5.43
C LEU A 28 -15.02 -8.16 -4.66
N ARG A 29 -15.00 -8.08 -3.31
CA ARG A 29 -15.94 -8.84 -2.47
C ARG A 29 -17.40 -8.47 -2.75
N ASP A 30 -17.69 -7.19 -2.96
CA ASP A 30 -19.05 -6.70 -3.25
C ASP A 30 -19.55 -7.19 -4.62
N ARG A 31 -18.65 -7.58 -5.53
CA ARG A 31 -18.97 -8.29 -6.79
C ARG A 31 -19.14 -9.80 -6.64
N GLY A 32 -18.98 -10.34 -5.42
CA GLY A 32 -19.07 -11.77 -5.13
C GLY A 32 -17.74 -12.52 -5.27
N ASP A 33 -16.60 -11.84 -5.38
CA ASP A 33 -15.29 -12.48 -5.40
C ASP A 33 -14.85 -12.91 -3.99
N TYR A 34 -14.14 -14.03 -3.92
CA TYR A 34 -13.47 -14.49 -2.72
C TYR A 34 -12.08 -13.83 -2.66
N VAL A 35 -11.84 -13.04 -1.62
CA VAL A 35 -10.60 -12.26 -1.46
C VAL A 35 -9.91 -12.63 -0.15
N GLU A 36 -8.63 -12.97 -0.23
CA GLU A 36 -7.74 -13.20 0.90
C GLU A 36 -6.46 -12.35 0.81
N PHE A 37 -5.85 -12.08 1.94
CA PHE A 37 -4.60 -11.31 2.02
C PHE A 37 -3.45 -12.23 2.44
N ALA A 38 -2.30 -12.08 1.80
CA ALA A 38 -1.02 -12.60 2.27
C ALA A 38 -0.18 -11.42 2.78
N SER A 39 0.03 -11.36 4.11
CA SER A 39 0.76 -10.26 4.74
C SER A 39 1.72 -10.78 5.81
N ARG A 40 2.90 -10.19 5.87
CA ARG A 40 3.96 -10.56 6.80
C ARG A 40 3.75 -9.89 8.17
N ARG A 41 4.01 -10.64 9.23
CA ARG A 41 3.91 -10.15 10.62
C ARG A 41 5.09 -9.25 11.00
N LEU A 42 5.14 -8.05 10.43
CA LEU A 42 6.15 -7.04 10.75
C LEU A 42 5.78 -6.20 11.98
N ALA A 43 6.74 -5.50 12.57
CA ALA A 43 6.46 -4.54 13.64
C ALA A 43 5.50 -3.42 13.16
N GLY A 44 4.36 -3.27 13.84
CA GLY A 44 3.31 -2.31 13.45
C GLY A 44 2.51 -2.72 12.20
N ASN A 45 2.46 -4.01 11.89
CA ASN A 45 1.65 -4.54 10.79
C ASN A 45 0.15 -4.28 10.96
N LEU A 46 -0.61 -4.50 9.89
CA LEU A 46 -2.07 -4.35 9.84
C LEU A 46 -2.80 -5.68 9.66
N CYS A 47 -2.20 -6.81 10.06
CA CYS A 47 -2.81 -8.14 9.96
C CYS A 47 -4.17 -8.21 10.67
N ASP A 48 -4.23 -7.83 11.94
CA ASP A 48 -5.47 -7.90 12.73
C ASP A 48 -6.52 -6.91 12.20
N PHE A 49 -6.06 -5.78 11.67
CA PHE A 49 -6.95 -4.83 11.00
C PHE A 49 -7.57 -5.44 9.74
N ILE A 50 -6.78 -6.08 8.87
CA ILE A 50 -7.29 -6.80 7.68
C ILE A 50 -8.35 -7.84 8.10
N ALA A 51 -8.05 -8.67 9.11
CA ALA A 51 -8.97 -9.68 9.62
C ALA A 51 -10.27 -9.05 10.15
N SER A 52 -10.16 -7.94 10.90
CA SER A 52 -11.34 -7.21 11.42
C SER A 52 -12.24 -6.62 10.32
N ARG A 53 -11.72 -6.44 9.09
CA ARG A 53 -12.51 -6.01 7.93
C ARG A 53 -13.23 -7.17 7.22
N GLY A 54 -13.13 -8.39 7.78
CA GLY A 54 -13.80 -9.58 7.29
C GLY A 54 -13.12 -10.22 6.08
N PHE A 55 -11.81 -10.00 5.91
CA PHE A 55 -11.00 -10.71 4.91
C PHE A 55 -10.22 -11.84 5.57
N ARG A 56 -10.10 -12.98 4.88
CA ARG A 56 -9.22 -14.04 5.34
C ARG A 56 -7.78 -13.55 5.25
N LEU A 57 -7.03 -13.74 6.33
CA LEU A 57 -5.62 -13.41 6.42
C LEU A 57 -4.78 -14.70 6.40
N ILE A 58 -3.82 -14.73 5.49
CA ILE A 58 -2.68 -15.63 5.46
C ILE A 58 -1.50 -14.85 6.03
N ALA A 59 -1.14 -15.14 7.28
CA ALA A 59 -0.03 -14.47 7.94
C ALA A 59 1.29 -15.15 7.57
N LEU A 60 2.18 -14.44 6.88
CA LEU A 60 3.52 -14.93 6.57
C LEU A 60 4.43 -14.80 7.81
N PRO A 61 5.43 -15.70 7.96
CA PRO A 61 6.34 -15.70 9.11
C PRO A 61 7.01 -14.34 9.33
N ASP A 62 7.29 -14.00 10.58
CA ASP A 62 8.09 -12.80 10.87
C ASP A 62 9.52 -12.97 10.32
N SER A 63 10.18 -11.85 10.03
CA SER A 63 11.55 -11.77 9.56
C SER A 63 12.57 -11.84 10.69
N VAL A 64 12.23 -12.40 11.86
CA VAL A 64 13.20 -12.54 12.95
C VAL A 64 14.30 -13.47 12.46
N LEU A 65 15.42 -12.86 12.06
CA LEU A 65 16.68 -13.55 11.82
C LEU A 65 17.01 -14.35 13.08
N GLU A 66 17.27 -15.65 12.91
CA GLU A 66 18.06 -16.40 13.89
C GLU A 66 19.33 -15.59 14.16
N GLY A 67 19.47 -15.00 15.36
CA GLY A 67 20.64 -14.18 15.72
C GLY A 67 20.40 -12.76 16.22
N GLY A 68 19.15 -12.29 16.36
CA GLY A 68 18.85 -11.16 17.25
C GLY A 68 19.27 -9.77 16.79
N VAL A 69 19.52 -9.56 15.50
CA VAL A 69 19.63 -8.20 14.94
C VAL A 69 18.43 -7.95 14.03
N VAL A 70 17.45 -7.21 14.54
CA VAL A 70 16.41 -6.61 13.69
C VAL A 70 17.12 -5.55 12.85
N SER A 71 17.57 -5.91 11.65
CA SER A 71 17.93 -4.91 10.66
C SER A 71 16.66 -4.10 10.41
N LYS A 72 16.63 -2.83 10.83
CA LYS A 72 15.54 -1.93 10.44
C LYS A 72 15.52 -1.94 8.90
N PRO A 73 14.50 -2.50 8.25
CA PRO A 73 14.45 -2.42 6.80
C PRO A 73 14.37 -0.92 6.47
N LEU A 74 15.23 -0.47 5.56
CA LEU A 74 15.06 0.85 4.96
C LEU A 74 13.64 0.91 4.35
N PRO A 75 13.02 2.09 4.23
CA PRO A 75 11.75 2.22 3.53
C PRO A 75 11.84 1.57 2.14
N GLY A 76 11.03 0.53 1.90
CA GLY A 76 11.04 -0.26 0.67
C GLY A 76 11.96 -1.48 0.63
N ALA A 77 12.83 -1.68 1.63
CA ALA A 77 13.61 -2.91 1.76
C ALA A 77 12.70 -4.07 2.21
N MET A 78 12.84 -5.22 1.57
CA MET A 78 12.14 -6.42 2.00
C MET A 78 12.64 -6.88 3.37
N ALA A 79 11.74 -7.49 4.14
CA ALA A 79 12.07 -8.07 5.43
C ALA A 79 12.85 -9.39 5.30
N VAL A 80 12.67 -10.10 4.19
CA VAL A 80 13.40 -11.30 3.77
C VAL A 80 13.79 -11.16 2.29
N ASP A 81 14.67 -12.00 1.76
CA ASP A 81 14.90 -12.00 0.31
C ASP A 81 13.64 -12.41 -0.48
N TRP A 82 13.62 -12.08 -1.77
CA TRP A 82 12.45 -12.31 -2.62
C TRP A 82 12.15 -13.79 -2.83
N GLU A 83 13.16 -14.65 -2.88
CA GLU A 83 12.99 -16.10 -3.07
C GLU A 83 12.24 -16.71 -1.89
N ARG A 84 12.66 -16.38 -0.67
CA ARG A 84 12.00 -16.78 0.56
C ARG A 84 10.60 -16.22 0.67
N ASP A 85 10.37 -14.95 0.32
CA ASP A 85 9.01 -14.40 0.34
C ASP A 85 8.10 -15.11 -0.66
N ALA A 86 8.60 -15.42 -1.86
CA ALA A 86 7.86 -16.14 -2.88
C ALA A 86 7.52 -17.55 -2.40
N ASP A 87 8.48 -18.28 -1.84
CA ASP A 87 8.26 -19.63 -1.32
C ASP A 87 7.27 -19.63 -0.16
N GLU A 88 7.43 -18.75 0.83
CA GLU A 88 6.49 -18.65 1.96
C GLU A 88 5.08 -18.27 1.48
N THR A 89 4.96 -17.32 0.56
CA THR A 89 3.67 -16.93 -0.02
C THR A 89 3.05 -18.10 -0.79
N TRP A 90 3.82 -18.74 -1.67
CA TRP A 90 3.40 -19.87 -2.47
C TRP A 90 2.85 -21.01 -1.61
N HIS A 91 3.59 -21.44 -0.58
CA HIS A 91 3.18 -22.54 0.28
C HIS A 91 1.94 -22.19 1.11
N ALA A 92 1.77 -20.92 1.48
CA ALA A 92 0.64 -20.49 2.28
C ALA A 92 -0.66 -20.32 1.45
N VAL A 93 -0.52 -20.01 0.17
CA VAL A 93 -1.64 -19.91 -0.79
C VAL A 93 -2.05 -21.31 -1.24
N ASN A 94 -2.96 -21.93 -0.47
CA ASN A 94 -3.40 -23.32 -0.63
C ASN A 94 -4.34 -23.61 -1.82
N ALA A 95 -4.32 -22.79 -2.88
CA ALA A 95 -5.09 -23.01 -4.10
C ALA A 95 -4.58 -22.13 -5.24
N VAL A 96 -4.80 -22.58 -6.48
CA VAL A 96 -4.59 -21.74 -7.66
C VAL A 96 -5.58 -20.57 -7.63
N GLN A 97 -5.03 -19.36 -7.64
CA GLN A 97 -5.78 -18.11 -7.65
C GLN A 97 -6.12 -17.71 -9.09
N ASP A 98 -7.29 -17.11 -9.28
CA ASP A 98 -7.63 -16.49 -10.56
C ASP A 98 -6.81 -15.21 -10.76
N TRP A 99 -6.58 -14.47 -9.67
CA TRP A 99 -5.73 -13.28 -9.63
C TRP A 99 -4.85 -13.24 -8.39
N LEU A 100 -3.59 -12.86 -8.58
CA LEU A 100 -2.70 -12.39 -7.53
C LEU A 100 -2.48 -10.89 -7.70
N ILE A 101 -2.86 -10.11 -6.70
CA ILE A 101 -2.62 -8.67 -6.66
C ILE A 101 -1.39 -8.41 -5.79
N VAL A 102 -0.41 -7.70 -6.32
CA VAL A 102 0.86 -7.40 -5.64
C VAL A 102 0.98 -5.90 -5.42
N ASP A 103 1.13 -5.47 -4.18
CA ASP A 103 1.38 -4.06 -3.82
C ASP A 103 2.51 -4.01 -2.79
N HIS A 104 3.74 -4.11 -3.29
CA HIS A 104 4.94 -4.18 -2.47
C HIS A 104 6.17 -3.66 -3.23
N TYR A 105 6.92 -2.74 -2.60
CA TYR A 105 8.08 -2.09 -3.23
C TYR A 105 9.25 -3.02 -3.53
N GLY A 106 9.40 -4.08 -2.75
CA GLY A 106 10.49 -5.05 -2.92
C GLY A 106 10.20 -6.22 -3.85
N LEU A 107 8.99 -6.35 -4.41
CA LEU A 107 8.64 -7.47 -5.28
C LEU A 107 8.65 -7.03 -6.75
N ASP A 108 9.28 -7.83 -7.60
CA ASP A 108 9.51 -7.55 -9.01
C ASP A 108 9.18 -8.76 -9.90
N ALA A 109 9.57 -8.68 -11.18
CA ALA A 109 9.30 -9.72 -12.17
C ALA A 109 9.85 -11.12 -11.81
N ASP A 110 10.94 -11.24 -11.05
CA ASP A 110 11.44 -12.56 -10.64
C ASP A 110 10.51 -13.22 -9.63
N TRP A 111 10.06 -12.46 -8.63
CA TRP A 111 9.06 -12.91 -7.68
C TRP A 111 7.74 -13.26 -8.38
N GLU A 112 7.28 -12.39 -9.30
CA GLU A 112 6.04 -12.59 -10.03
C GLU A 112 6.07 -13.85 -10.91
N ARG A 113 7.20 -14.10 -11.61
CA ARG A 113 7.43 -15.34 -12.35
C ARG A 113 7.35 -16.57 -11.47
N ARG A 114 7.94 -16.53 -10.26
CA ARG A 114 7.88 -17.64 -9.30
C ARG A 114 6.45 -17.94 -8.86
N MET A 115 5.60 -16.92 -8.82
CA MET A 115 4.19 -17.03 -8.41
C MET A 115 3.25 -17.49 -9.54
N ARG A 116 3.68 -17.51 -10.80
CA ARG A 116 2.84 -17.91 -11.96
C ARG A 116 2.20 -19.29 -11.83
N GLY A 117 2.82 -20.23 -11.14
CA GLY A 117 2.19 -21.55 -10.99
C GLY A 117 1.11 -21.63 -9.88
N CYS A 118 0.89 -20.56 -9.10
CA CYS A 118 -0.20 -20.47 -8.11
C CYS A 118 -1.22 -19.38 -8.46
N ALA A 119 -0.99 -18.61 -9.52
CA ALA A 119 -1.89 -17.55 -9.97
C ALA A 119 -2.01 -17.54 -11.50
N LYS A 120 -3.25 -17.61 -12.01
CA LYS A 120 -3.51 -17.55 -13.46
C LYS A 120 -3.18 -16.19 -14.05
N ARG A 121 -3.37 -15.12 -13.27
CA ARG A 121 -3.10 -13.75 -13.65
C ARG A 121 -2.53 -12.95 -12.48
N ILE A 122 -1.71 -11.95 -12.79
CA ILE A 122 -1.06 -11.07 -11.84
C ILE A 122 -1.44 -9.62 -12.17
N LEU A 123 -1.87 -8.89 -11.14
CA LEU A 123 -2.02 -7.44 -11.17
C LEU A 123 -0.99 -6.83 -10.22
N VAL A 124 -0.21 -5.88 -10.70
CA VAL A 124 0.79 -5.16 -9.90
C VAL A 124 0.30 -3.74 -9.64
N ILE A 125 0.43 -3.27 -8.40
CA ILE A 125 0.31 -1.86 -8.03
C ILE A 125 1.73 -1.35 -7.83
N ASP A 126 2.16 -0.42 -8.68
CA ASP A 126 3.49 0.20 -8.61
C ASP A 126 3.40 1.71 -8.83
N ASP A 127 4.20 2.45 -8.07
CA ASP A 127 4.34 3.91 -8.22
C ASP A 127 5.81 4.37 -8.32
N LEU A 128 6.76 3.42 -8.35
CA LEU A 128 8.19 3.70 -8.43
C LEU A 128 8.70 3.68 -9.87
N ALA A 129 8.14 2.80 -10.72
CA ALA A 129 8.54 2.59 -12.10
C ALA A 129 10.06 2.35 -12.24
N ASN A 130 10.67 1.64 -11.30
CA ASN A 130 12.12 1.49 -11.18
C ASN A 130 12.62 0.05 -11.35
N ARG A 131 11.72 -0.90 -11.59
CA ARG A 131 12.01 -2.33 -11.72
C ARG A 131 11.09 -2.97 -12.76
N PRO A 132 11.47 -4.12 -13.35
CA PRO A 132 10.61 -4.84 -14.26
C PRO A 132 9.51 -5.59 -13.50
N HIS A 133 8.39 -5.81 -14.18
CA HIS A 133 7.25 -6.59 -13.71
C HIS A 133 6.80 -7.58 -14.79
N ASP A 134 6.49 -8.83 -14.42
CA ASP A 134 5.81 -9.87 -15.20
C ASP A 134 4.33 -9.97 -14.76
N CYS A 135 3.46 -9.18 -15.37
CA CYS A 135 2.05 -9.12 -15.00
C CYS A 135 1.12 -8.86 -16.21
N GLU A 136 -0.17 -9.17 -16.05
CA GLU A 136 -1.20 -8.87 -17.05
C GLU A 136 -1.70 -7.44 -16.93
N ILE A 137 -1.71 -6.88 -15.72
CA ILE A 137 -2.17 -5.53 -15.45
C ILE A 137 -1.17 -4.85 -14.51
N LEU A 138 -0.76 -3.64 -14.85
CA LEU A 138 -0.05 -2.76 -13.93
C LEU A 138 -0.88 -1.50 -13.66
N LEU A 139 -1.06 -1.19 -12.39
CA LEU A 139 -1.80 -0.05 -11.88
C LEU A 139 -0.85 0.95 -11.23
N ASP A 140 -0.77 2.16 -11.80
CA ASP A 140 -0.10 3.32 -11.21
C ASP A 140 -1.12 4.46 -11.12
N GLN A 141 -1.68 4.66 -9.92
CA GLN A 141 -2.75 5.62 -9.69
C GLN A 141 -2.30 7.08 -9.61
N ASN A 142 -0.98 7.34 -9.59
CA ASN A 142 -0.45 8.67 -9.32
C ASN A 142 -0.52 9.58 -10.56
N TYR A 143 -0.59 10.90 -10.32
CA TYR A 143 -0.55 11.88 -11.40
C TYR A 143 0.88 12.12 -11.85
N TYR A 144 1.14 11.86 -13.12
CA TYR A 144 2.39 12.21 -13.81
C TYR A 144 2.05 12.92 -15.12
N PRO A 145 2.86 13.90 -15.57
CA PRO A 145 2.62 14.57 -16.85
C PRO A 145 2.68 13.64 -18.07
N SER A 146 3.61 12.67 -18.07
CA SER A 146 3.78 11.66 -19.12
C SER A 146 3.75 10.26 -18.51
N PRO A 147 2.57 9.74 -18.13
CA PRO A 147 2.49 8.47 -17.43
C PRO A 147 2.87 7.29 -18.33
N GLN A 148 2.60 7.36 -19.64
CA GLN A 148 2.79 6.26 -20.59
C GLN A 148 4.25 5.78 -20.66
N ASP A 149 5.21 6.70 -20.57
CA ASP A 149 6.64 6.40 -20.73
C ASP A 149 7.25 5.77 -19.47
N ARG A 150 6.54 5.80 -18.33
CA ARG A 150 7.10 5.35 -17.03
C ARG A 150 7.51 3.88 -17.06
N TYR A 151 6.74 3.05 -17.75
CA TYR A 151 6.91 1.59 -17.77
C TYR A 151 7.51 1.05 -19.07
N ASP A 152 8.07 1.92 -19.92
CA ASP A 152 8.74 1.50 -21.15
C ASP A 152 9.87 0.51 -20.86
N GLY A 153 9.80 -0.67 -21.48
CA GLY A 153 10.75 -1.77 -21.27
C GLY A 153 10.71 -2.42 -19.88
N LYS A 154 9.74 -2.06 -19.03
CA LYS A 154 9.60 -2.60 -17.65
C LYS A 154 8.44 -3.58 -17.50
N VAL A 155 7.60 -3.73 -18.51
CA VAL A 155 6.48 -4.68 -18.51
C VAL A 155 6.43 -5.46 -19.83
N PRO A 156 5.81 -6.65 -19.86
CA PRO A 156 5.52 -7.35 -21.10
C PRO A 156 4.74 -6.46 -22.09
N PRO A 157 4.96 -6.60 -23.41
CA PRO A 157 4.19 -5.86 -24.41
C PRO A 157 2.68 -6.09 -24.34
N SER A 158 2.25 -7.21 -23.77
CA SER A 158 0.85 -7.57 -23.54
C SER A 158 0.26 -7.01 -22.24
N CYS A 159 1.06 -6.38 -21.38
CA CYS A 159 0.61 -5.85 -20.11
C CYS A 159 -0.32 -4.65 -20.33
N GLN A 160 -1.48 -4.68 -19.68
CA GLN A 160 -2.41 -3.56 -19.67
C GLN A 160 -1.99 -2.54 -18.60
N LEU A 161 -1.73 -1.31 -19.04
CA LEU A 161 -1.36 -0.21 -18.17
C LEU A 161 -2.59 0.61 -17.74
N LEU A 162 -2.85 0.66 -16.43
CA LEU A 162 -3.88 1.48 -15.80
C LEU A 162 -3.18 2.65 -15.09
N LEU A 163 -2.94 3.74 -15.83
CA LEU A 163 -2.12 4.86 -15.36
C LEU A 163 -2.92 6.13 -15.13
N GLY A 164 -2.74 6.75 -13.97
CA GLY A 164 -3.28 8.06 -13.63
C GLY A 164 -4.44 8.05 -12.63
N PRO A 165 -4.86 9.25 -12.19
CA PRO A 165 -5.84 9.41 -11.12
C PRO A 165 -7.23 8.82 -11.39
N GLN A 166 -7.59 8.53 -12.64
CA GLN A 166 -8.84 7.87 -12.99
C GLN A 166 -8.92 6.42 -12.46
N PHE A 167 -7.79 5.82 -12.07
CA PHE A 167 -7.73 4.49 -11.48
C PHE A 167 -7.44 4.51 -9.97
N VAL A 168 -7.59 5.68 -9.32
CA VAL A 168 -7.31 5.83 -7.90
C VAL A 168 -8.19 4.94 -7.02
N LEU A 169 -7.56 4.24 -6.08
CA LEU A 169 -8.25 3.39 -5.11
C LEU A 169 -8.74 4.20 -3.91
N LEU A 170 -9.75 5.06 -4.15
CA LEU A 170 -10.36 5.89 -3.11
C LEU A 170 -11.45 5.15 -2.33
N THR A 171 -11.52 5.38 -1.03
CA THR A 171 -12.65 4.86 -0.24
C THR A 171 -13.95 5.56 -0.65
N PRO A 172 -15.12 4.88 -0.62
CA PRO A 172 -16.40 5.46 -1.05
C PRO A 172 -16.80 6.76 -0.33
N GLN A 173 -16.25 7.02 0.85
CA GLN A 173 -16.48 8.26 1.58
C GLN A 173 -15.99 9.49 0.81
N PHE A 174 -14.89 9.37 0.06
CA PHE A 174 -14.34 10.47 -0.73
C PHE A 174 -15.12 10.70 -2.03
N GLU A 175 -15.73 9.66 -2.62
CA GLU A 175 -16.59 9.81 -3.79
C GLU A 175 -17.81 10.69 -3.47
N LYS A 176 -18.41 10.48 -2.29
CA LYS A 176 -19.53 11.29 -1.81
C LYS A 176 -19.12 12.76 -1.66
N GLU A 177 -17.98 13.06 -1.07
CA GLU A 177 -17.50 14.44 -0.92
C GLU A 177 -17.08 15.06 -2.27
N ALA A 178 -16.53 14.27 -3.19
CA ALA A 178 -16.16 14.73 -4.53
C ALA A 178 -17.39 15.15 -5.37
N SER A 179 -18.56 14.57 -5.12
CA SER A 179 -19.82 14.95 -5.79
C SER A 179 -20.32 16.36 -5.41
N SER A 180 -19.80 16.95 -4.33
CA SER A 180 -20.17 18.28 -3.85
C SER A 180 -18.93 19.12 -3.50
N PRO A 181 -18.14 19.54 -4.51
CA PRO A 181 -16.93 20.28 -4.26
C PRO A 181 -17.24 21.62 -3.60
N ARG A 182 -16.57 21.92 -2.48
CA ARG A 182 -16.76 23.19 -1.78
C ARG A 182 -16.19 24.34 -2.61
N SER A 183 -16.96 25.41 -2.76
CA SER A 183 -16.46 26.67 -3.31
C SER A 183 -15.36 27.24 -2.42
N ARG A 184 -14.24 27.64 -3.02
CA ARG A 184 -13.10 28.24 -2.32
C ARG A 184 -13.12 29.74 -2.55
N ASP A 185 -13.35 30.51 -1.50
CA ASP A 185 -13.34 31.98 -1.51
C ASP A 185 -11.94 32.58 -1.21
N GLY A 186 -10.91 31.73 -1.20
CA GLY A 186 -9.53 32.12 -0.86
C GLY A 186 -9.24 32.29 0.64
N ARG A 187 -10.25 32.24 1.52
CA ARG A 187 -10.03 32.39 2.97
C ARG A 187 -9.68 31.06 3.63
N ILE A 188 -8.50 30.99 4.24
CA ILE A 188 -8.06 29.82 5.02
C ILE A 188 -8.82 29.81 6.36
N ARG A 189 -9.77 28.89 6.50
CA ARG A 189 -10.55 28.72 7.74
C ARG A 189 -9.95 27.71 8.71
N ARG A 190 -9.14 26.79 8.19
CA ARG A 190 -8.53 25.70 8.96
C ARG A 190 -7.32 25.15 8.23
N VAL A 191 -6.30 24.77 8.98
CA VAL A 191 -5.17 23.98 8.50
C VAL A 191 -5.35 22.52 8.94
N LEU A 192 -5.19 21.58 8.01
CA LEU A 192 -5.06 20.15 8.30
C LEU A 192 -3.60 19.76 8.11
N VAL A 193 -2.99 19.16 9.13
CA VAL A 193 -1.64 18.58 9.06
C VAL A 193 -1.77 17.06 9.10
N PHE A 194 -1.23 16.38 8.08
CA PHE A 194 -1.28 14.93 7.94
C PHE A 194 -0.10 14.43 7.09
N PHE A 195 0.72 13.54 7.65
CA PHE A 195 1.89 12.93 6.98
C PHE A 195 1.77 11.40 6.87
N GLY A 196 0.54 10.89 6.78
CA GLY A 196 0.29 9.46 6.64
C GLY A 196 0.22 8.72 7.98
N GLY A 197 0.37 7.39 7.90
CA GLY A 197 0.14 6.50 9.04
C GLY A 197 1.24 6.54 10.10
N SER A 198 2.50 6.41 9.70
CA SER A 198 3.60 6.13 10.65
C SER A 198 4.51 7.33 10.97
N ASP A 199 4.58 8.35 10.11
CA ASP A 199 5.41 9.56 10.30
C ASP A 199 6.79 9.31 10.98
N PRO A 200 7.63 8.39 10.46
CA PRO A 200 8.82 7.92 11.16
C PRO A 200 9.91 8.99 11.33
N THR A 201 9.86 10.06 10.52
CA THR A 201 10.82 11.16 10.50
C THR A 201 10.27 12.44 11.17
N CYS A 202 9.13 12.34 11.86
CA CYS A 202 8.46 13.42 12.57
C CYS A 202 8.15 14.64 11.68
N GLU A 203 7.73 14.41 10.44
CA GLU A 203 7.31 15.47 9.51
C GLU A 203 6.13 16.28 10.06
N THR A 204 5.24 15.64 10.84
CA THR A 204 4.14 16.36 11.51
C THR A 204 4.69 17.44 12.43
N GLN A 205 5.71 17.14 13.25
CA GLN A 205 6.31 18.13 14.14
C GLN A 205 6.98 19.27 13.35
N LYS A 206 7.74 18.93 12.29
CA LYS A 206 8.40 19.94 11.45
C LYS A 206 7.39 20.89 10.81
N ALA A 207 6.25 20.37 10.36
CA ALA A 207 5.18 21.19 9.81
C ALA A 207 4.56 22.09 10.88
N LEU A 208 4.31 21.58 12.09
CA LEU A 208 3.79 22.37 13.21
C LEU A 208 4.74 23.50 13.62
N ASP A 209 6.05 23.25 13.58
CA ASP A 209 7.08 24.25 13.86
C ASP A 209 7.12 25.32 12.76
N ALA A 210 6.98 24.92 11.50
CA ALA A 210 6.94 25.83 10.35
C ALA A 210 5.72 26.76 10.38
N ILE A 211 4.55 26.25 10.80
CA ILE A 211 3.31 27.04 10.89
C ILE A 211 3.07 27.61 12.30
N LYS A 212 4.11 27.72 13.14
CA LYS A 212 3.95 28.09 14.56
C LYS A 212 3.25 29.44 14.80
N TYR A 213 3.25 30.35 13.83
CA TYR A 213 2.60 31.65 13.89
C TYR A 213 1.15 31.65 13.39
N TRP A 214 0.64 30.52 12.89
CA TRP A 214 -0.77 30.37 12.55
C TRP A 214 -1.63 30.43 13.82
N THR A 215 -2.57 31.37 13.86
CA THR A 215 -3.48 31.59 15.00
C THR A 215 -4.89 31.06 14.76
N GLY A 216 -5.18 30.57 13.54
CA GLY A 216 -6.49 30.03 13.19
C GLY A 216 -6.69 28.57 13.63
N PRO A 217 -7.88 28.00 13.37
CA PRO A 217 -8.16 26.60 13.66
C PRO A 217 -7.18 25.64 12.96
N MET A 218 -6.81 24.57 13.65
CA MET A 218 -5.93 23.53 13.12
C MET A 218 -6.43 22.15 13.55
N SER A 219 -6.31 21.16 12.66
CA SER A 219 -6.53 19.76 12.95
C SER A 219 -5.28 18.98 12.58
N ILE A 220 -4.86 18.06 13.45
CA ILE A 220 -3.74 17.17 13.22
C ILE A 220 -4.31 15.76 13.15
N LEU A 221 -4.08 15.07 12.04
CA LEU A 221 -4.48 13.68 11.87
C LEU A 221 -3.24 12.81 12.02
N MET A 222 -3.29 11.82 12.91
CA MET A 222 -2.21 10.86 13.15
C MET A 222 -2.80 9.48 13.43
N SER A 223 -2.05 8.44 13.11
CA SER A 223 -2.39 7.09 13.56
C SER A 223 -1.70 6.78 14.90
N SER A 224 -2.14 5.71 15.56
CA SER A 224 -1.49 5.18 16.76
C SER A 224 -0.07 4.63 16.51
N LEU A 225 0.37 4.52 15.25
CA LEU A 225 1.73 4.12 14.88
C LEU A 225 2.70 5.30 14.78
N ALA A 226 2.19 6.53 14.81
CA ALA A 226 3.02 7.72 14.66
C ALA A 226 3.72 8.07 16.00
N PRO A 227 4.95 8.60 15.97
CA PRO A 227 5.68 9.00 17.17
C PRO A 227 4.93 10.09 17.95
N GLU A 228 5.13 10.13 19.27
CA GLU A 228 4.52 11.14 20.13
C GLU A 228 4.93 12.57 19.71
N ILE A 229 3.94 13.44 19.53
CA ILE A 229 4.18 14.88 19.33
C ILE A 229 4.44 15.53 20.69
N ARG A 230 5.53 16.27 20.80
CA ARG A 230 5.77 17.14 21.94
C ARG A 230 4.74 18.28 21.92
N ARG A 231 3.79 18.27 22.85
CA ARG A 231 2.82 19.37 22.97
C ARG A 231 3.57 20.68 23.26
N LYS A 232 3.15 21.76 22.60
CA LYS A 232 3.56 23.12 22.97
C LYS A 232 3.25 23.34 24.46
N SER A 233 4.27 23.69 25.23
CA SER A 233 4.15 24.36 26.53
C SER A 233 3.65 25.79 26.34
#